data_AF-A0A413L1T1-F1
#
_entry.id   AF-A0A413L1T1-F1
#
_cell.length_a   1.000
_cell.length_b   1.000
_cell.length_c   1.000
_cell.angle_alpha   90.00
_cell.angle_beta   90.00
_cell.angle_gamma   90.00
#
_symmetry.space_group_name_H-M   'P 1'
#
loop_
_entity.id
_entity.type
_entity.pdbx_description
1 polymer ?
#
loop_
_entity_poly.entity_id
_entity_poly.type
_entity_poly.pdbx_seq_one_letter_code
_entity_poly.pdbx_strand_id
1 'polypeptide(L)'
;MGGASVGDDDSVSLSLHIVLEDIRVPSSRSLVLEPRLEANGHSLALQAIVVSDRRRARYDTRALAVDPSTRIPGSDYYRRIVSPKKGSRHEIDYTVRVPYTSWMRNARLSLRQISRNCCRGEVLADEVLTADLALVPPCVKIAGEPTAKAVSAWSLTSGRTRKNSPMPTACSVA
;
A
#
# COMPACT_ATOMS: atom_id res chain seq x y z
N MET A 1 0.54 11.87 -8.19
CA MET A 1 -0.70 11.70 -7.41
C MET A 1 -0.84 10.22 -7.08
N GLY A 2 -0.99 9.88 -5.80
CA GLY A 2 -1.23 8.50 -5.34
C GLY A 2 -2.67 8.35 -4.87
N GLY A 3 -3.24 7.15 -5.03
CA GLY A 3 -4.58 6.80 -4.58
C GLY A 3 -4.61 5.40 -3.99
N ALA A 4 -5.59 5.12 -3.14
CA ALA A 4 -5.83 3.78 -2.62
C ALA A 4 -7.34 3.47 -2.64
N SER A 5 -7.68 2.21 -2.88
CA SER A 5 -9.06 1.73 -2.94
C SER A 5 -9.17 0.32 -2.38
N VAL A 6 -10.29 0.00 -1.75
CA VAL A 6 -10.59 -1.35 -1.26
C VAL A 6 -11.25 -2.16 -2.38
N GLY A 7 -10.70 -3.34 -2.67
CA GLY A 7 -11.22 -4.31 -3.63
C GLY A 7 -12.30 -5.20 -3.03
N ASP A 8 -12.96 -5.95 -3.91
CA ASP A 8 -14.04 -6.89 -3.53
C ASP A 8 -13.55 -8.09 -2.71
N ASP A 9 -12.24 -8.33 -2.70
CA ASP A 9 -11.50 -9.41 -2.04
C ASP A 9 -10.91 -8.99 -0.68
N ASP A 10 -11.47 -7.95 -0.06
CA ASP A 10 -10.97 -7.35 1.18
C ASP A 10 -9.51 -6.87 1.10
N SER A 11 -9.00 -6.60 -0.11
CA SER A 11 -7.65 -6.05 -0.31
C SER A 11 -7.68 -4.53 -0.46
N VAL A 12 -6.65 -3.85 0.05
CA VAL A 12 -6.36 -2.44 -0.29
C VAL A 12 -5.40 -2.45 -1.47
N SER A 13 -5.85 -1.93 -2.61
CA SER A 13 -4.99 -1.62 -3.75
C SER A 13 -4.47 -0.20 -3.59
N LEU A 14 -3.16 -0.03 -3.61
CA LEU A 14 -2.50 1.26 -3.52
C LEU A 14 -1.72 1.51 -4.80
N SER A 15 -2.00 2.64 -5.45
CA SER A 15 -1.39 3.05 -6.70
C SER A 15 -0.70 4.39 -6.54
N LEU A 16 0.58 4.44 -6.91
CA LEU A 16 1.45 5.59 -6.82
C LEU A 16 2.11 5.80 -8.19
N HIS A 17 2.09 7.03 -8.68
CA HIS A 17 2.87 7.41 -9.84
C HIS A 17 4.11 8.17 -9.39
N ILE A 18 5.29 7.55 -9.55
CA ILE A 18 6.56 8.06 -9.04
C ILE A 18 7.47 8.42 -10.21
N VAL A 19 7.83 9.71 -10.28
CA VAL A 19 8.74 10.24 -11.28
C VAL A 19 10.06 10.59 -10.61
N LEU A 20 11.15 10.01 -11.12
CA LEU A 20 12.50 10.16 -10.63
C LEU A 20 13.33 10.86 -11.72
N GLU A 21 13.70 12.12 -11.49
CA GLU A 21 14.44 12.96 -12.45
C GLU A 21 15.80 13.39 -11.91
N ASP A 22 16.82 13.31 -12.76
CA ASP A 22 18.23 13.64 -12.46
C ASP A 22 18.74 13.12 -11.10
N ILE A 23 18.30 11.93 -10.70
CA ILE A 23 18.70 11.34 -9.43
C ILE A 23 20.17 10.97 -9.46
N ARG A 24 20.93 11.50 -8.49
CA ARG A 24 22.33 11.15 -8.26
C ARG A 24 22.49 10.46 -6.92
N VAL A 25 22.87 9.19 -6.97
CA VAL A 25 23.21 8.42 -5.78
C VAL A 25 24.73 8.44 -5.61
N PRO A 26 25.26 8.85 -4.45
CA PRO A 26 26.70 8.83 -4.20
C PRO A 26 27.28 7.42 -4.32
N SER A 27 28.59 7.34 -4.59
CA SER A 27 29.31 6.07 -4.68
C SER A 27 29.12 5.22 -3.42
N SER A 28 28.93 3.91 -3.61
CA SER A 28 28.70 2.93 -2.53
C SER A 28 27.44 3.17 -1.68
N ARG A 29 26.46 3.92 -2.20
CA ARG A 29 25.18 4.19 -1.52
C ARG A 29 23.98 3.74 -2.34
N SER A 30 22.85 3.66 -1.66
CA SER A 30 21.53 3.53 -2.26
C SER A 30 20.57 4.52 -1.64
N LEU A 31 19.69 5.08 -2.46
CA LEU A 31 18.46 5.73 -2.03
C LEU A 31 17.34 4.68 -1.97
N VAL A 32 16.65 4.62 -0.86
CA VAL A 32 15.48 3.76 -0.65
C VAL A 32 14.28 4.67 -0.45
N LEU A 33 13.25 4.48 -1.26
CA LEU A 33 11.96 5.14 -1.16
C LEU A 33 10.97 4.09 -0.64
N GLU A 34 10.56 4.24 0.60
CA GLU A 34 9.70 3.30 1.32
C GLU A 34 8.33 3.93 1.56
N PRO A 35 7.31 3.57 0.77
CA PRO A 35 5.94 3.98 1.05
C PRO A 35 5.43 3.29 2.32
N ARG A 36 4.66 4.01 3.14
CA ARG A 36 4.10 3.45 4.38
C ARG A 36 2.66 3.90 4.59
N LEU A 37 1.86 2.97 5.09
CA LEU A 37 0.54 3.25 5.64
C LEU A 37 0.65 3.41 7.16
N GLU A 38 0.10 4.48 7.71
CA GLU A 38 0.20 4.76 9.14
C GLU A 38 -1.13 5.26 9.71
N ALA A 39 -1.56 4.73 10.85
CA ALA A 39 -2.72 5.23 11.58
C ALA A 39 -2.68 4.74 13.03
N ASN A 40 -3.02 5.59 14.00
CA ASN A 40 -3.26 5.17 15.39
C ASN A 40 -2.13 4.31 16.01
N GLY A 41 -0.87 4.62 15.70
CA GLY A 41 0.30 3.85 16.18
C GLY A 41 0.63 2.59 15.37
N HIS A 42 -0.21 2.20 14.41
CA HIS A 42 0.11 1.18 13.42
C HIS A 42 0.92 1.78 12.27
N SER A 43 1.90 1.02 11.77
CA SER A 43 2.69 1.37 10.59
C SER A 43 2.93 0.10 9.77
N LEU A 44 2.63 0.17 8.48
CA LEU A 44 2.93 -0.89 7.50
C LEU A 44 3.86 -0.31 6.43
N ALA A 45 5.11 -0.77 6.43
CA ALA A 45 6.04 -0.51 5.34
C ALA A 45 5.70 -1.36 4.13
N LEU A 46 5.58 -0.71 2.97
CA LEU A 46 5.32 -1.36 1.69
C LEU A 46 6.63 -1.62 0.96
N GLN A 47 6.59 -2.43 -0.09
CA GLN A 47 7.77 -2.74 -0.91
C GLN A 47 8.43 -1.46 -1.41
N ALA A 48 9.74 -1.34 -1.22
CA ALA A 48 10.45 -0.11 -1.52
C ALA A 48 10.81 0.03 -3.01
N ILE A 49 11.09 1.26 -3.43
CA ILE A 49 11.79 1.54 -4.67
C ILE A 49 13.23 1.89 -4.33
N VAL A 50 14.19 1.19 -4.94
CA VAL A 50 15.60 1.31 -4.59
C VAL A 50 16.39 1.83 -5.77
N VAL A 51 17.07 2.97 -5.58
CA VAL A 51 18.04 3.50 -6.53
C VAL A 51 19.43 3.27 -5.96
N SER A 52 20.22 2.39 -6.56
CA SER A 52 21.57 2.04 -6.09
C SER A 52 22.64 2.54 -7.04
N ASP A 53 23.79 2.93 -6.51
CA ASP A 53 24.98 3.01 -7.34
C ASP A 53 25.48 1.60 -7.75
N ARG A 54 26.35 1.52 -8.76
CA ARG A 54 26.88 0.25 -9.29
C ARG A 54 27.60 -0.57 -8.23
N ARG A 55 28.38 0.08 -7.36
CA ARG A 55 29.21 -0.57 -6.36
C ARG A 55 28.36 -1.11 -5.22
N ARG A 56 27.38 -0.33 -4.73
CA ARG A 56 26.40 -0.83 -3.75
C ARG A 56 25.59 -2.00 -4.29
N ALA A 57 25.09 -1.89 -5.52
CA ALA A 57 24.33 -2.97 -6.13
C ALA A 57 25.11 -4.30 -6.20
N ARG A 58 26.37 -4.24 -6.64
CA ARG A 58 27.25 -5.43 -6.65
C ARG A 58 27.52 -5.99 -5.26
N TYR A 59 27.70 -5.12 -4.25
CA TYR A 59 27.89 -5.58 -2.89
C TYR A 59 26.65 -6.31 -2.37
N ASP A 60 25.46 -5.74 -2.57
CA ASP A 60 24.21 -6.36 -2.12
C ASP A 60 23.97 -7.72 -2.80
N THR A 61 24.17 -7.80 -4.11
CA THR A 61 24.05 -9.05 -4.86
C THR A 61 25.03 -10.11 -4.34
N ARG A 62 26.27 -9.73 -4.02
CA ARG A 62 27.27 -10.67 -3.46
C ARG A 62 26.89 -11.12 -2.06
N ALA A 63 26.42 -10.21 -1.22
CA ALA A 63 25.98 -10.55 0.14
C ALA A 63 24.83 -11.57 0.11
N LEU A 64 23.82 -11.35 -0.74
CA LEU A 64 22.70 -12.30 -0.91
C LEU A 64 23.14 -13.64 -1.54
N ALA A 65 24.17 -13.64 -2.38
CA ALA A 65 24.70 -14.87 -2.95
C ALA A 65 25.49 -15.70 -1.93
N VAL A 66 26.13 -15.05 -0.95
CA VAL A 66 26.83 -15.72 0.16
C VAL A 66 25.84 -16.24 1.18
N ASP A 67 24.86 -15.43 1.54
CA ASP A 67 23.81 -15.77 2.49
C ASP A 67 22.47 -15.18 2.02
N PRO A 68 21.56 -16.00 1.46
CA PRO A 68 20.24 -15.55 1.03
C PRO A 68 19.36 -15.00 2.16
N SER A 69 19.67 -15.35 3.42
CA SER A 69 18.95 -14.85 4.59
C SER A 69 19.44 -13.46 5.05
N THR A 70 20.50 -12.94 4.43
CA THR A 70 21.03 -11.62 4.74
C THR A 70 19.96 -10.55 4.52
N ARG A 71 19.55 -9.91 5.62
CA ARG A 71 18.60 -8.81 5.59
C ARG A 71 19.28 -7.53 5.12
N ILE A 72 19.09 -7.19 3.85
CA ILE A 72 19.55 -5.94 3.27
C ILE A 72 18.36 -4.97 3.28
N PRO A 73 18.44 -3.79 3.92
CA PRO A 73 17.37 -2.79 3.82
C PRO A 73 17.08 -2.45 2.35
N GLY A 74 15.80 -2.54 1.96
CA GLY A 74 15.37 -2.44 0.57
C GLY A 74 15.64 -3.71 -0.26
N SER A 75 15.86 -4.88 0.34
CA SER A 75 15.94 -6.17 -0.38
C SER A 75 14.60 -6.60 -0.93
N ASP A 76 13.52 -6.32 -0.20
CA ASP A 76 12.15 -6.43 -0.70
C ASP A 76 11.80 -5.12 -1.40
N TYR A 77 11.98 -5.11 -2.72
CA TYR A 77 11.77 -3.95 -3.56
C TYR A 77 10.75 -4.25 -4.64
N TYR A 78 9.88 -3.28 -4.88
CA TYR A 78 9.01 -3.26 -6.05
C TYR A 78 9.83 -3.03 -7.32
N ARG A 79 10.80 -2.10 -7.25
CA ARG A 79 11.67 -1.76 -8.38
C ARG A 79 13.05 -1.40 -7.89
N ARG A 80 14.07 -1.89 -8.61
CA ARG A 80 15.47 -1.48 -8.43
C ARG A 80 16.01 -0.79 -9.68
N ILE A 81 16.58 0.40 -9.51
CA ILE A 81 17.32 1.14 -10.53
C ILE A 81 18.80 1.13 -10.13
N VAL A 82 19.68 0.75 -11.06
CA VAL A 82 21.12 0.67 -10.79
C VAL A 82 21.85 1.66 -11.67
N SER A 83 22.60 2.57 -11.05
CA SER A 83 23.41 3.60 -11.73
C SER A 83 22.60 4.41 -12.75
N PRO A 84 21.57 5.15 -12.30
CA PRO A 84 20.85 6.06 -13.19
C PRO A 84 21.83 7.02 -13.87
N LYS A 85 21.61 7.30 -15.16
CA LYS A 85 22.46 8.21 -15.92
C LYS A 85 22.11 9.65 -15.54
N LYS A 86 23.08 10.56 -15.62
CA LYS A 86 22.79 12.00 -15.44
C LYS A 86 21.72 12.44 -16.46
N GLY A 87 20.72 13.19 -15.99
CA GLY A 87 19.59 13.63 -16.81
C GLY A 87 18.62 12.52 -17.23
N SER A 88 18.71 11.31 -16.65
CA SER A 88 17.69 10.29 -16.89
C SER A 88 16.40 10.61 -16.12
N ARG A 89 15.28 10.24 -16.74
CA ARG A 89 13.94 10.26 -16.16
C ARG A 89 13.45 8.83 -16.04
N HIS A 90 13.03 8.44 -14.85
CA HIS A 90 12.43 7.12 -14.60
C HIS A 90 11.02 7.32 -14.06
N GLU A 91 10.06 6.74 -14.76
CA GLU A 91 8.66 6.76 -14.42
C GLU A 91 8.28 5.37 -13.91
N ILE A 92 7.66 5.31 -12.74
CA ILE A 92 7.30 4.07 -12.07
C ILE A 92 5.83 4.14 -11.70
N ASP A 93 5.04 3.31 -12.37
CA ASP A 93 3.67 3.01 -11.96
C ASP A 93 3.72 1.93 -10.88
N TYR A 94 3.67 2.37 -9.63
CA TYR A 94 3.75 1.51 -8.47
C TYR A 94 2.34 1.08 -8.07
N THR A 95 2.08 -0.23 -8.08
CA THR A 95 0.80 -0.78 -7.61
C THR A 95 1.06 -1.98 -6.71
N VAL A 96 0.53 -1.94 -5.49
CA VAL A 96 0.60 -3.02 -4.51
C VAL A 96 -0.78 -3.32 -3.94
N ARG A 97 -0.97 -4.57 -3.53
CA ARG A 97 -2.18 -5.02 -2.84
C ARG A 97 -1.79 -5.58 -1.49
N VAL A 98 -2.48 -5.13 -0.45
CA VAL A 98 -2.30 -5.62 0.92
C VAL A 98 -3.65 -5.97 1.52
N PRO A 99 -3.74 -6.94 2.45
CA PRO A 99 -5.00 -7.21 3.14
C PRO A 99 -5.50 -5.98 3.89
N TYR A 100 -6.79 -5.67 3.76
CA TYR A 100 -7.42 -4.61 4.54
C TYR A 100 -7.43 -4.98 6.02
N THR A 101 -7.17 -3.98 6.85
CA THR A 101 -7.33 -4.08 8.30
C THR A 101 -8.05 -2.83 8.79
N SER A 102 -8.80 -2.94 9.89
CA SER A 102 -9.69 -1.87 10.35
C SER A 102 -8.98 -0.54 10.63
N TRP A 103 -7.71 -0.58 11.07
CA TRP A 103 -6.90 0.61 11.31
C TRP A 103 -6.56 1.37 10.02
N MET A 104 -6.60 0.72 8.85
CA MET A 104 -6.30 1.36 7.56
C MET A 104 -7.39 2.32 7.08
N ARG A 105 -8.59 2.28 7.68
CA ARG A 105 -9.74 3.11 7.31
C ARG A 105 -9.35 4.59 7.13
N ASN A 106 -8.65 5.13 8.12
CA ASN A 106 -8.18 6.52 8.12
C ASN A 106 -6.65 6.58 8.14
N ALA A 107 -5.99 5.63 7.46
CA ALA A 107 -4.54 5.65 7.38
C ALA A 107 -4.05 6.79 6.50
N ARG A 108 -2.94 7.39 6.89
CA ARG A 108 -2.16 8.27 6.04
C ARG A 108 -1.20 7.45 5.18
N LEU A 109 -0.93 7.94 3.98
CA LEU A 109 0.12 7.44 3.11
C LEU A 109 1.32 8.39 3.21
N SER A 110 2.46 7.84 3.64
CA SER A 110 3.74 8.56 3.70
C SER A 110 4.79 7.91 2.81
N LEU A 111 5.82 8.66 2.45
CA LEU A 111 7.00 8.20 1.71
C LEU A 111 8.24 8.55 2.51
N ARG A 112 8.90 7.53 3.03
CA ARG A 112 10.17 7.69 3.74
C ARG A 112 11.34 7.52 2.77
N GLN A 113 12.23 8.50 2.77
CA GLN A 113 13.43 8.49 1.94
C GLN A 113 14.65 8.21 2.81
N ILE A 114 15.44 7.20 2.43
CA ILE A 114 16.58 6.74 3.22
C ILE A 114 17.81 6.64 2.33
N SER A 115 18.88 7.36 2.68
CA SER A 115 20.21 7.13 2.13
C SER A 115 20.91 6.05 2.93
N ARG A 116 21.32 4.97 2.27
CA ARG A 116 21.95 3.80 2.90
C ARG A 116 23.35 3.57 2.35
N ASN A 117 24.30 3.36 3.25
CA ASN A 117 25.64 2.87 2.96
C ASN A 117 25.82 1.45 3.54
N CYS A 118 27.02 0.88 3.59
CA CYS A 118 27.26 -0.47 4.14
C CYS A 118 26.60 -0.77 5.48
N CYS A 119 26.55 0.24 6.34
CA CYS A 119 26.53 0.04 7.77
C CYS A 119 25.45 0.88 8.46
N ARG A 120 24.94 1.92 7.77
CA ARG A 120 23.95 2.86 8.30
C ARG A 120 22.94 3.25 7.22
N GLY A 121 21.71 3.46 7.66
CA GLY A 121 20.66 4.16 6.92
C GLY A 121 20.40 5.51 7.59
N GLU A 122 20.35 6.57 6.80
CA GLU A 122 20.04 7.92 7.23
C GLU A 122 18.71 8.33 6.60
N VAL A 123 17.76 8.76 7.42
CA VAL A 123 16.49 9.29 6.92
C VAL A 123 16.77 10.67 6.35
N LEU A 124 16.52 10.83 5.07
CA LEU A 124 16.66 12.11 4.37
C LEU A 124 15.38 12.93 4.45
N ALA A 125 14.24 12.26 4.30
CA ALA A 125 12.92 12.87 4.31
C ALA A 125 11.87 11.86 4.75
N ASP A 126 10.78 12.37 5.30
CA ASP A 126 9.58 11.62 5.65
C ASP A 126 8.38 12.47 5.27
N GLU A 127 7.82 12.21 4.09
CA GLU A 127 6.82 13.07 3.46
C GLU A 127 5.44 12.43 3.53
N VAL A 128 4.43 13.21 3.92
CA VAL A 128 3.04 12.75 3.87
C VAL A 128 2.50 13.04 2.47
N LEU A 129 2.19 11.97 1.71
CA LEU A 129 1.62 12.07 0.37
C LEU A 129 0.11 12.29 0.41
N THR A 130 -0.57 11.57 1.31
CA THR A 130 -2.02 11.69 1.56
C THR A 130 -2.27 11.59 3.05
N ALA A 131 -2.89 12.62 3.65
CA ALA A 131 -3.09 12.69 5.09
C ALA A 131 -4.14 11.70 5.61
N ASP A 132 -5.15 11.38 4.80
CA ASP A 132 -6.18 10.40 5.11
C ASP A 132 -6.67 9.74 3.80
N LEU A 133 -6.60 8.42 3.73
CA LEU A 133 -7.09 7.64 2.59
C LEU A 133 -8.61 7.46 2.59
N ALA A 134 -9.28 7.65 3.73
CA ALA A 134 -10.73 7.50 3.90
C ALA A 134 -11.30 6.22 3.24
N LEU A 135 -10.64 5.08 3.47
CA LEU A 135 -10.99 3.81 2.88
C LEU A 135 -12.37 3.33 3.36
N VAL A 136 -13.20 2.87 2.43
CA VAL A 136 -14.49 2.25 2.74
C VAL A 136 -14.25 0.79 3.15
N PRO A 137 -14.65 0.36 4.36
CA PRO A 137 -14.48 -1.03 4.77
C PRO A 137 -15.25 -1.97 3.84
N PRO A 138 -14.72 -3.18 3.57
CA PRO A 138 -15.32 -4.10 2.61
C PRO A 138 -16.71 -4.61 3.01
N CYS A 139 -17.04 -4.62 4.31
CA CYS A 139 -18.36 -5.00 4.82
C CYS A 139 -19.45 -3.93 4.60
N VAL A 140 -19.08 -2.74 4.11
CA VAL A 140 -20.02 -1.67 3.75
C VAL A 140 -20.13 -1.59 2.22
N LYS A 141 -20.37 -2.73 1.56
CA LYS A 141 -21.00 -2.66 0.23
C LYS A 141 -22.42 -2.19 0.50
N ILE A 142 -22.70 -0.91 0.24
CA ILE A 142 -24.05 -0.38 0.20
C ILE A 142 -24.80 -1.32 -0.74
N ALA A 143 -25.68 -2.16 -0.18
CA ALA A 143 -26.61 -2.92 -0.98
C ALA A 143 -27.28 -1.88 -1.87
N GLY A 144 -27.01 -1.96 -3.19
CA GLY A 144 -27.58 -1.03 -4.15
C GLY A 144 -29.05 -0.87 -3.82
N GLU A 145 -29.54 0.37 -3.86
CA GLU A 145 -30.94 0.70 -3.62
C GLU A 145 -31.81 -0.41 -4.20
N PRO A 146 -32.77 -0.96 -3.44
CA PRO A 146 -33.63 -2.00 -3.95
C PRO A 146 -34.32 -1.43 -5.18
N THR A 147 -33.85 -1.84 -6.37
CA THR A 147 -34.50 -1.46 -7.61
C THR A 147 -35.96 -1.89 -7.46
N ALA A 148 -36.88 -0.98 -7.79
CA ALA A 148 -38.32 -1.14 -7.57
C ALA A 148 -38.92 -2.45 -8.14
N LYS A 149 -38.17 -3.20 -8.95
CA LYS A 149 -38.52 -4.55 -9.41
C LYS A 149 -38.49 -5.64 -8.35
N ALA A 150 -37.77 -5.49 -7.23
CA ALA A 150 -37.77 -6.50 -6.16
C ALA A 150 -39.00 -6.41 -5.23
N VAL A 151 -39.69 -5.27 -5.18
CA VAL A 151 -40.86 -5.06 -4.30
C VAL A 151 -42.13 -5.72 -4.85
N SER A 152 -42.17 -6.03 -6.15
CA SER A 152 -43.35 -6.60 -6.82
C SER A 152 -43.55 -8.10 -6.58
N ALA A 153 -42.57 -8.81 -6.02
CA ALA A 153 -42.66 -10.26 -5.85
C ALA A 153 -43.30 -10.70 -4.52
N TRP A 154 -43.56 -9.77 -3.59
CA TRP A 154 -44.06 -10.11 -2.24
C TRP A 154 -45.52 -9.71 -1.99
N SER A 155 -46.20 -9.11 -2.97
CA SER A 155 -47.59 -8.67 -2.84
C SER A 155 -48.62 -9.63 -3.44
N LEU A 156 -48.36 -10.95 -3.41
CA LEU A 156 -49.37 -11.96 -3.67
C LEU A 156 -49.20 -13.15 -2.70
N THR A 157 -49.58 -12.93 -1.45
CA THR A 157 -50.19 -13.93 -0.56
C THR A 157 -50.63 -13.23 0.72
N SER A 158 -51.66 -12.40 0.59
CA SER A 158 -52.45 -11.94 1.72
C SER A 158 -53.10 -13.15 2.40
N GLY A 159 -52.65 -13.45 3.62
CA GLY A 159 -53.42 -14.24 4.57
C GLY A 159 -52.58 -15.19 5.40
N ARG A 160 -51.99 -14.70 6.51
CA ARG A 160 -52.07 -15.30 7.86
C ARG A 160 -51.09 -14.60 8.82
N THR A 161 -51.68 -14.04 9.86
CA THR A 161 -51.12 -13.46 11.09
C THR A 161 -49.94 -14.26 11.69
N ARG A 162 -48.81 -13.60 12.01
CA ARG A 162 -48.22 -13.51 13.36
C ARG A 162 -46.86 -12.78 13.36
N LYS A 163 -46.66 -11.99 14.42
CA LYS A 163 -45.42 -11.37 14.91
C LYS A 163 -44.18 -12.25 14.69
N ASN A 164 -43.14 -11.66 14.09
CA ASN A 164 -41.76 -11.56 14.61
C ASN A 164 -40.84 -11.10 13.48
N SER A 165 -40.51 -9.81 13.48
CA SER A 165 -39.39 -9.27 12.68
C SER A 165 -38.08 -9.68 13.35
N PRO A 166 -37.13 -10.35 12.67
CA PRO A 166 -35.76 -10.40 13.17
C PRO A 166 -35.12 -9.03 12.98
N MET A 167 -34.54 -8.49 14.06
CA MET A 167 -33.63 -7.35 14.00
C MET A 167 -32.49 -7.62 13.00
N PRO A 168 -31.93 -6.59 12.34
CA PRO A 168 -30.67 -6.76 11.62
C PRO A 168 -29.60 -7.19 12.61
N THR A 169 -29.05 -8.39 12.38
CA THR A 169 -28.00 -8.99 13.18
C THR A 169 -26.78 -8.07 13.21
N ALA A 170 -26.45 -7.58 14.40
CA ALA A 170 -25.21 -6.88 14.66
C ALA A 170 -24.02 -7.79 14.30
N CYS A 171 -23.06 -7.26 13.54
CA CYS A 171 -21.77 -7.90 13.35
C CYS A 171 -21.10 -8.08 14.73
N SER A 172 -21.02 -9.33 15.18
CA SER A 172 -20.18 -9.69 16.32
C SER A 172 -18.73 -9.65 15.85
N VAL A 173 -17.96 -8.77 16.49
CA VAL A 173 -16.50 -8.72 16.39
C VAL A 173 -15.94 -9.97 17.06
N ALA A 174 -15.06 -10.68 16.37
CA ALA A 174 -14.14 -11.66 16.94
C ALA A 174 -12.73 -11.29 16.48
#